data_AF-A0A6A9SQK4-F1
#
_entry.id   AF-A0A6A9SQK4-F1
#
_cell.length_a   1.000
_cell.length_b   1.000
_cell.length_c   1.000
_cell.angle_alpha   90.00
_cell.angle_beta   90.00
_cell.angle_gamma   90.00
#
_symmetry.space_group_name_H-M   'P 1'
#
loop_
_entity.id
_entity.type
_entity.pdbx_description
1 polymer ?
#
loop_
_entity_poly.entity_id
_entity_poly.type
_entity_poly.pdbx_seq_one_letter_code
_entity_poly.pdbx_strand_id
1 'polypeptide(L)'
;MRGIRVTDYEPRPDAEPSLVEDCRVELLDVTHSDGAIVLSSKLARLTVRNSRIRVNADGINAIRAKVPDPTVAEGSTPPRLDCDNVTVTGSAANDSAIRIDERHGCVLDGLYVHQPGEDRDGIEFRRSTDNVVTNSVLDVTGQAVRLVNSTANVDASVSTNRRDGLQRW
;
A
#
# COMPACT_ATOMS: atom_id res chain seq x y z
N MET A 1 -7.44 -15.61 6.76
CA MET A 1 -8.43 -14.55 7.09
C MET A 1 -8.42 -13.52 5.96
N ARG A 2 -9.43 -12.65 5.86
CA ARG A 2 -9.40 -11.48 4.97
C ARG A 2 -9.84 -10.27 5.78
N GLY A 3 -9.21 -9.12 5.56
CA GLY A 3 -9.80 -7.85 5.96
C GLY A 3 -10.85 -7.41 4.94
N ILE A 4 -10.86 -6.13 4.58
CA ILE A 4 -11.74 -5.58 3.55
C ILE A 4 -11.14 -5.90 2.17
N ARG A 5 -11.81 -6.75 1.39
CA ARG A 5 -11.45 -6.99 -0.01
C ARG A 5 -12.50 -6.37 -0.91
N VAL A 6 -12.09 -5.41 -1.72
CA VAL A 6 -12.97 -4.75 -2.70
C VAL A 6 -12.71 -5.37 -4.07
N THR A 7 -13.77 -5.86 -4.70
CA THR A 7 -13.69 -6.64 -5.94
C THR A 7 -14.97 -6.48 -6.73
N ASP A 8 -14.85 -6.47 -8.05
CA ASP A 8 -15.96 -6.84 -8.91
C ASP A 8 -15.97 -8.35 -9.16
N TYR A 9 -17.16 -8.88 -9.43
CA TYR A 9 -17.31 -10.25 -9.94
C TYR A 9 -16.81 -10.33 -11.39
N GLU A 10 -17.31 -9.43 -12.24
CA GLU A 10 -16.87 -9.19 -13.62
C GLU A 10 -16.14 -7.85 -13.72
N PRO A 11 -14.94 -7.79 -14.33
CA PRO A 11 -14.21 -6.54 -14.49
C PRO A 11 -15.04 -5.42 -15.11
N ARG A 12 -15.09 -4.28 -14.45
CA ARG A 12 -15.71 -3.05 -14.97
C ARG A 12 -14.67 -1.93 -15.00
N PRO A 13 -13.87 -1.81 -16.09
CA PRO A 13 -12.74 -0.88 -16.15
C PRO A 13 -13.14 0.58 -15.91
N ASP A 14 -14.32 0.97 -16.38
CA ASP A 14 -14.81 2.34 -16.33
C ASP A 14 -15.81 2.57 -15.19
N ALA A 15 -15.87 1.66 -14.22
CA ALA A 15 -16.68 1.86 -13.02
C ALA A 15 -16.14 3.02 -12.19
N GLU A 16 -17.05 3.74 -11.52
CA GLU A 16 -16.69 4.69 -10.50
C GLU A 16 -15.78 4.04 -9.44
N PRO A 17 -14.76 4.76 -8.94
CA PRO A 17 -13.88 4.23 -7.90
C PRO A 17 -14.68 3.82 -6.67
N SER A 18 -14.38 2.64 -6.15
CA SER A 18 -14.91 2.23 -4.85
C SER A 18 -14.26 3.04 -3.73
N LEU A 19 -14.95 3.14 -2.59
CA LEU A 19 -14.51 3.91 -1.44
C LEU A 19 -14.48 3.03 -0.18
N VAL A 20 -13.37 3.11 0.55
CA VAL A 20 -13.26 2.63 1.93
C VAL A 20 -12.87 3.83 2.80
N GLU A 21 -13.76 4.22 3.70
CA GLU A 21 -13.57 5.41 4.53
C GLU A 21 -13.92 5.17 5.99
N ASP A 22 -13.28 5.93 6.88
CA ASP A 22 -13.56 5.96 8.32
C ASP A 22 -13.55 4.57 8.99
N CYS A 23 -12.69 3.69 8.48
CA CYS A 23 -12.61 2.30 8.91
C CYS A 23 -11.49 2.09 9.94
N ARG A 24 -11.71 1.12 10.85
CA ARG A 24 -10.66 0.47 11.64
C ARG A 24 -10.55 -0.99 11.22
N VAL A 25 -9.36 -1.43 10.81
CA VAL A 25 -9.10 -2.84 10.43
C VAL A 25 -7.87 -3.35 11.19
N GLU A 26 -7.99 -4.52 11.82
CA GLU A 26 -6.90 -5.12 12.59
C GLU A 26 -6.64 -6.56 12.18
N LEU A 27 -5.39 -6.87 11.83
CA LEU A 27 -4.90 -8.22 11.57
C LEU A 27 -3.78 -8.53 12.58
N LEU A 28 -4.16 -9.10 13.72
CA LEU A 28 -3.25 -9.25 14.86
C LEU A 28 -2.48 -10.58 14.86
N ASP A 29 -3.17 -11.70 14.70
CA ASP A 29 -2.57 -13.04 14.78
C ASP A 29 -3.12 -13.93 13.64
N VAL A 30 -3.06 -13.39 12.42
CA VAL A 30 -3.55 -14.10 11.24
C VAL A 30 -2.43 -14.93 10.63
N THR A 31 -2.72 -16.20 10.35
CA THR A 31 -1.75 -17.11 9.72
C THR A 31 -1.61 -16.89 8.21
N HIS A 32 -2.59 -16.24 7.58
CA HIS A 32 -2.56 -15.89 6.17
C HIS A 32 -3.58 -14.79 5.82
N SER A 33 -3.16 -13.80 5.05
CA SER A 33 -4.01 -12.80 4.39
C SER A 33 -3.27 -12.19 3.19
N ASP A 34 -4.02 -11.66 2.23
CA ASP A 34 -3.43 -10.79 1.19
C ASP A 34 -3.16 -9.37 1.72
N GLY A 35 -3.87 -8.97 2.77
CA GLY A 35 -3.74 -7.68 3.42
C GLY A 35 -4.99 -7.29 4.24
N ALA A 36 -4.91 -6.17 4.96
CA ALA A 36 -6.05 -5.65 5.72
C ALA A 36 -7.07 -4.93 4.82
N ILE A 37 -6.61 -4.17 3.82
CA ILE A 37 -7.43 -3.65 2.74
C ILE A 37 -6.82 -4.10 1.41
N VAL A 38 -7.64 -4.72 0.55
CA VAL A 38 -7.17 -5.29 -0.72
C VAL A 38 -7.97 -4.74 -1.89
N LEU A 39 -7.29 -4.00 -2.76
CA LEU A 39 -7.74 -3.70 -4.11
C LEU A 39 -7.43 -4.91 -5.00
N SER A 40 -8.48 -5.66 -5.33
CA SER A 40 -8.34 -6.88 -6.13
C SER A 40 -8.01 -6.58 -7.60
N SER A 41 -7.49 -7.57 -8.31
CA SER A 41 -7.17 -7.49 -9.75
C SER A 41 -8.37 -7.08 -10.61
N LYS A 42 -9.59 -7.49 -10.24
CA LYS A 42 -10.81 -7.23 -11.02
C LYS A 42 -11.40 -5.84 -10.83
N LEU A 43 -10.86 -5.04 -9.91
CA LEU A 43 -11.36 -3.70 -9.62
C LEU A 43 -10.39 -2.66 -10.17
N ALA A 44 -10.92 -1.68 -10.91
CA ALA A 44 -10.14 -0.64 -11.54
C ALA A 44 -9.56 0.33 -10.51
N ARG A 45 -10.40 0.91 -9.65
CA ARG A 45 -9.98 1.99 -8.76
C ARG A 45 -10.56 1.82 -7.36
N LEU A 46 -9.72 2.16 -6.37
CA LEU A 46 -10.11 2.23 -4.97
C LEU A 46 -9.53 3.51 -4.36
N THR A 47 -10.37 4.23 -3.62
CA THR A 47 -9.96 5.26 -2.69
C THR A 47 -10.06 4.72 -1.26
N VAL A 48 -8.98 4.86 -0.49
CA VAL A 48 -8.97 4.58 0.95
C VAL A 48 -8.70 5.88 1.69
N ARG A 49 -9.60 6.32 2.58
CA ARG A 49 -9.39 7.56 3.33
C ARG A 49 -9.75 7.51 4.79
N ASN A 50 -9.15 8.39 5.59
CA ASN A 50 -9.49 8.59 7.02
C ASN A 50 -9.52 7.29 7.85
N SER A 51 -8.66 6.33 7.50
CA SER A 51 -8.76 4.96 8.02
C SER A 51 -7.54 4.59 8.86
N ARG A 52 -7.76 3.72 9.85
CA ARG A 52 -6.72 3.22 10.76
C ARG A 52 -6.56 1.72 10.62
N ILE A 53 -5.35 1.28 10.30
CA ILE A 53 -5.04 -0.12 10.03
C ILE A 53 -3.94 -0.58 10.98
N ARG A 54 -4.17 -1.69 11.69
CA ARG A 54 -3.15 -2.32 12.54
C ARG A 54 -2.81 -3.71 12.04
N VAL A 55 -1.55 -3.97 11.74
CA VAL A 55 -1.06 -5.29 11.32
C VAL A 55 0.10 -5.70 12.20
N ASN A 56 -0.08 -6.78 12.95
CA ASN A 56 1.00 -7.41 13.73
C ASN A 56 1.51 -8.70 13.08
N ALA A 57 0.75 -9.31 12.16
CA ALA A 57 1.13 -10.54 11.49
C ALA A 57 2.20 -10.29 10.41
N ASP A 58 3.29 -11.04 10.49
CA ASP A 58 4.45 -10.91 9.60
C ASP A 58 4.13 -11.22 8.14
N GLY A 59 4.80 -10.52 7.22
CA GLY A 59 4.62 -10.68 5.78
C GLY A 59 3.24 -10.27 5.24
N ILE A 60 2.38 -9.69 6.07
CA ILE A 60 1.04 -9.27 5.66
C ILE A 60 1.03 -7.76 5.42
N ASN A 61 0.55 -7.30 4.25
CA ASN A 61 0.42 -5.87 3.95
C ASN A 61 -0.78 -5.25 4.69
N ALA A 62 -0.68 -3.99 5.09
CA ALA A 62 -1.84 -3.21 5.52
C ALA A 62 -2.76 -2.90 4.33
N ILE A 63 -2.18 -2.42 3.23
CA ILE A 63 -2.90 -2.21 1.98
C ILE A 63 -2.18 -2.95 0.85
N ARG A 64 -2.94 -3.72 0.07
CA ARG A 64 -2.42 -4.38 -1.12
C ARG A 64 -3.26 -4.05 -2.35
N ALA A 65 -2.62 -3.43 -3.34
CA ALA A 65 -3.16 -3.23 -4.66
C ALA A 65 -2.54 -4.23 -5.63
N LYS A 66 -3.33 -5.23 -6.02
CA LYS A 66 -2.86 -6.33 -6.88
C LYS A 66 -2.77 -5.88 -8.33
N VAL A 67 -1.92 -6.57 -9.10
CA VAL A 67 -1.84 -6.47 -10.57
C VAL A 67 -3.26 -6.49 -11.15
N PRO A 68 -3.65 -5.49 -11.95
CA PRO A 68 -4.98 -5.45 -12.56
C PRO A 68 -5.17 -6.63 -13.51
N ASP A 69 -6.39 -7.11 -13.59
CA ASP A 69 -6.81 -8.04 -14.65
C ASP A 69 -6.63 -7.37 -16.02
N PRO A 70 -6.28 -8.10 -17.11
CA PRO A 70 -6.09 -7.50 -18.43
C PRO A 70 -7.27 -6.63 -18.89
N THR A 71 -8.51 -7.05 -18.62
CA THR A 71 -9.70 -6.24 -18.97
C THR A 71 -9.76 -4.92 -18.21
N VAL A 72 -9.24 -4.88 -16.98
CA VAL A 72 -9.11 -3.65 -16.20
C VAL A 72 -7.96 -2.79 -16.74
N ALA A 73 -6.82 -3.41 -17.07
CA ALA A 73 -5.62 -2.72 -17.54
C ALA A 73 -5.80 -2.07 -18.91
N GLU A 74 -6.55 -2.71 -19.81
CA GLU A 74 -6.87 -2.24 -21.16
C GLU A 74 -8.09 -1.29 -21.20
N GLY A 75 -8.67 -1.01 -20.04
CA GLY A 75 -9.78 -0.07 -19.88
C GLY A 75 -9.43 1.36 -20.27
N SER A 76 -10.46 2.18 -20.55
CA SER A 76 -10.25 3.60 -20.85
C SER A 76 -9.82 4.40 -19.61
N THR A 77 -10.19 3.92 -18.43
CA THR A 77 -9.79 4.49 -17.14
C THR A 77 -8.59 3.74 -16.55
N PRO A 78 -7.44 4.41 -16.31
CA PRO A 78 -6.27 3.77 -15.73
C PRO A 78 -6.55 3.20 -14.32
N PRO A 79 -6.18 1.94 -14.04
CA PRO A 79 -6.35 1.37 -12.72
C PRO A 79 -5.37 1.97 -11.71
N ARG A 80 -5.88 2.41 -10.56
CA ARG A 80 -5.07 3.07 -9.53
C ARG A 80 -5.62 2.91 -8.12
N LEU A 81 -4.74 3.08 -7.14
CA LEU A 81 -5.06 3.22 -5.72
C LEU A 81 -4.83 4.68 -5.32
N ASP A 82 -5.83 5.29 -4.69
CA ASP A 82 -5.71 6.60 -4.06
C ASP A 82 -5.82 6.41 -2.53
N CYS A 83 -4.87 6.93 -1.77
CA CYS A 83 -4.90 6.92 -0.30
C CYS A 83 -4.77 8.34 0.25
N ASP A 84 -5.63 8.68 1.21
CA ASP A 84 -5.67 10.00 1.83
C ASP A 84 -5.88 9.89 3.35
N ASN A 85 -4.98 10.45 4.16
CA ASN A 85 -5.08 10.46 5.61
C ASN A 85 -5.27 9.03 6.19
N VAL A 86 -4.33 8.13 5.87
CA VAL A 86 -4.37 6.74 6.32
C VAL A 86 -3.26 6.47 7.32
N THR A 87 -3.63 5.91 8.47
CA THR A 87 -2.70 5.50 9.52
C THR A 87 -2.49 3.98 9.47
N VAL A 88 -1.24 3.54 9.36
CA VAL A 88 -0.82 2.14 9.42
C VAL A 88 0.12 1.94 10.61
N THR A 89 -0.23 1.02 11.52
CA THR A 89 0.61 0.67 12.67
C THR A 89 0.73 -0.84 12.87
N GLY A 90 1.56 -1.25 13.81
CA GLY A 90 1.67 -2.63 14.28
C GLY A 90 3.05 -3.24 14.02
N SER A 91 3.27 -4.43 14.57
CA SER A 91 4.60 -5.03 14.70
C SER A 91 5.02 -5.93 13.54
N ALA A 92 4.26 -5.99 12.45
CA ALA A 92 4.55 -6.90 11.34
C ALA A 92 5.97 -6.71 10.80
N ALA A 93 6.73 -7.81 10.75
CA ALA A 93 8.05 -7.89 10.13
C ALA A 93 7.94 -8.38 8.68
N ASN A 94 9.00 -8.14 7.90
CA ASN A 94 9.20 -8.54 6.51
C ASN A 94 8.19 -7.92 5.53
N ASP A 95 8.51 -7.94 4.23
CA ASP A 95 7.68 -7.34 3.15
C ASP A 95 7.43 -5.84 3.43
N SER A 96 6.27 -5.31 3.02
CA SER A 96 5.96 -3.88 3.03
C SER A 96 4.63 -3.57 3.71
N ALA A 97 4.50 -2.38 4.31
CA ALA A 97 3.23 -1.93 4.88
C ALA A 97 2.17 -1.74 3.79
N ILE A 98 2.54 -1.11 2.69
CA ILE A 98 1.67 -0.88 1.54
C ILE A 98 2.37 -1.42 0.29
N ARG A 99 1.67 -2.24 -0.49
CA ARG A 99 2.20 -2.79 -1.73
C ARG A 99 1.29 -2.50 -2.92
N ILE A 100 1.90 -1.99 -4.00
CA ILE A 100 1.22 -1.62 -5.23
C ILE A 100 1.92 -2.27 -6.42
N ASP A 101 1.22 -3.18 -7.09
CA ASP A 101 1.72 -3.91 -8.26
C ASP A 101 0.99 -3.43 -9.53
N GLU A 102 1.73 -2.95 -10.53
CA GLU A 102 1.24 -2.62 -11.90
C GLU A 102 0.05 -1.66 -11.97
N ARG A 103 -0.02 -0.73 -11.01
CA ARG A 103 -1.02 0.35 -10.99
C ARG A 103 -0.31 1.68 -10.97
N HIS A 104 -0.31 2.35 -12.11
CA HIS A 104 0.41 3.60 -12.33
C HIS A 104 -0.37 4.80 -11.78
N GLY A 105 0.32 5.91 -11.55
CA GLY A 105 -0.34 7.16 -11.16
C GLY A 105 -1.06 7.09 -9.81
N CYS A 106 -0.62 6.21 -8.90
CA CYS A 106 -1.22 6.14 -7.56
C CYS A 106 -0.81 7.37 -6.74
N VAL A 107 -1.76 7.90 -5.96
CA VAL A 107 -1.53 9.04 -5.08
C VAL A 107 -1.71 8.60 -3.64
N LEU A 108 -0.66 8.77 -2.84
CA LEU A 108 -0.64 8.47 -1.42
C LEU A 108 -0.32 9.74 -0.66
N ASP A 109 -1.35 10.37 -0.10
CA ASP A 109 -1.24 11.64 0.61
C ASP A 109 -1.60 11.48 2.10
N GLY A 110 -0.87 12.17 2.96
CA GLY A 110 -1.19 12.20 4.39
C GLY A 110 -1.05 10.83 5.08
N LEU A 111 -0.12 9.98 4.65
CA LEU A 111 0.10 8.70 5.30
C LEU A 111 0.84 8.86 6.63
N TYR A 112 0.46 8.06 7.61
CA TYR A 112 1.30 7.79 8.78
C TYR A 112 1.55 6.30 8.88
N VAL A 113 2.78 5.86 8.60
CA VAL A 113 3.19 4.46 8.69
C VAL A 113 4.21 4.33 9.81
N HIS A 114 3.85 3.60 10.87
CA HIS A 114 4.76 3.21 11.94
C HIS A 114 4.73 1.70 12.13
N GLN A 115 5.67 1.00 11.51
CA GLN A 115 5.78 -0.47 11.60
C GLN A 115 7.22 -0.87 11.93
N PRO A 116 7.56 -1.02 13.23
CA PRO A 116 8.92 -1.27 13.67
C PRO A 116 9.35 -2.75 13.59
N GLY A 117 8.55 -3.62 12.96
CA GLY A 117 8.95 -5.02 12.74
C GLY A 117 10.19 -5.11 11.86
N GLU A 118 10.98 -6.18 12.00
CA GLU A 118 12.24 -6.38 11.27
C GLU A 118 12.05 -6.39 9.74
N ASP A 119 13.00 -5.84 8.99
CA ASP A 119 13.02 -5.79 7.50
C ASP A 119 11.67 -5.40 6.87
N ARG A 120 10.97 -4.45 7.49
CA ARG A 120 9.66 -3.98 7.04
C ARG A 120 9.82 -2.74 6.19
N ASP A 121 9.49 -2.83 4.92
CA ASP A 121 9.41 -1.69 4.02
C ASP A 121 8.13 -0.86 4.31
N GLY A 122 8.16 0.43 4.03
CA GLY A 122 6.98 1.29 4.15
C GLY A 122 6.04 1.07 2.98
N ILE A 123 6.45 1.50 1.80
CA ILE A 123 5.68 1.38 0.55
C ILE A 123 6.54 0.65 -0.48
N GLU A 124 6.03 -0.43 -1.07
CA GLU A 124 6.64 -1.08 -2.23
C GLU A 124 5.82 -0.82 -3.50
N PHE A 125 6.46 -0.24 -4.51
CA PHE A 125 5.94 -0.16 -5.87
C PHE A 125 6.65 -1.19 -6.75
N ARG A 126 5.87 -1.98 -7.50
CA ARG A 126 6.39 -2.96 -8.46
C ARG A 126 5.79 -2.74 -9.82
N ARG A 127 6.66 -2.51 -10.82
CA ARG A 127 6.27 -2.19 -12.20
C ARG A 127 5.19 -1.11 -12.24
N SER A 128 5.35 -0.08 -11.41
CA SER A 128 4.39 1.02 -11.29
C SER A 128 5.10 2.37 -11.44
N THR A 129 4.65 3.20 -12.37
CA THR A 129 5.25 4.51 -12.66
C THR A 129 4.33 5.65 -12.27
N ASP A 130 4.91 6.85 -12.19
CA ASP A 130 4.22 8.13 -12.04
C ASP A 130 3.44 8.24 -10.73
N ASN A 131 3.89 7.50 -9.70
CA ASN A 131 3.29 7.54 -8.38
C ASN A 131 3.70 8.79 -7.62
N VAL A 132 2.87 9.19 -6.66
CA VAL A 132 3.12 10.35 -5.80
C VAL A 132 2.90 9.94 -4.36
N VAL A 133 3.88 10.25 -3.51
CA VAL A 133 3.79 10.12 -2.05
C VAL A 133 4.07 11.50 -1.46
N THR A 134 3.08 12.11 -0.82
CA THR A 134 3.18 13.48 -0.27
C THR A 134 2.68 13.54 1.17
N ASN A 135 3.12 14.55 1.93
CA ASN A 135 2.64 14.86 3.28
C ASN A 135 2.62 13.65 4.23
N SER A 136 3.57 12.74 4.04
CA SER A 136 3.56 11.42 4.67
C SER A 136 4.70 11.24 5.65
N VAL A 137 4.50 10.40 6.67
CA VAL A 137 5.52 9.96 7.63
C VAL A 137 5.69 8.45 7.51
N LEU A 138 6.89 8.00 7.18
CA LEU A 138 7.24 6.59 7.05
C LEU A 138 8.33 6.24 8.05
N ASP A 139 7.94 5.59 9.15
CA ASP A 139 8.81 5.12 10.23
C ASP A 139 8.81 3.59 10.27
N VAL A 140 9.85 3.01 9.67
CA VAL A 140 9.97 1.57 9.44
C VAL A 140 11.42 1.12 9.59
N THR A 141 11.68 -0.18 9.53
CA THR A 141 13.05 -0.72 9.68
C THR A 141 13.74 -1.02 8.35
N GLY A 142 12.97 -1.29 7.29
CA GLY A 142 13.43 -1.52 5.93
C GLY A 142 13.54 -0.22 5.12
N GLN A 143 13.26 -0.30 3.82
CA GLN A 143 13.15 0.86 2.94
C GLN A 143 11.82 1.57 3.15
N ALA A 144 11.84 2.87 3.43
CA ALA A 144 10.62 3.65 3.51
C ALA A 144 9.81 3.60 2.19
N VAL A 145 10.50 3.74 1.06
CA VAL A 145 9.92 3.51 -0.27
C VAL A 145 10.86 2.59 -1.06
N ARG A 146 10.33 1.45 -1.49
CA ARG A 146 11.02 0.47 -2.33
C ARG A 146 10.46 0.51 -3.75
N LEU A 147 11.33 0.74 -4.72
CA LEU A 147 10.97 0.82 -6.13
C LEU A 147 11.55 -0.39 -6.88
N VAL A 148 10.69 -1.20 -7.48
CA VAL A 148 11.08 -2.32 -8.34
C VAL A 148 10.56 -2.06 -9.75
N ASN A 149 11.45 -1.68 -10.68
CA ASN A 149 11.08 -1.24 -12.03
C ASN A 149 9.95 -0.19 -12.02
N SER A 150 10.08 0.79 -11.12
CA SER A 150 9.01 1.72 -10.75
C SER A 150 9.53 3.14 -10.60
N THR A 151 8.65 4.14 -10.70
CA THR A 151 8.96 5.55 -10.43
C THR A 151 7.95 6.13 -9.45
N ALA A 152 8.43 7.01 -8.57
CA ALA A 152 7.60 7.76 -7.64
C ALA A 152 8.24 9.12 -7.34
N ASN A 153 7.44 10.17 -7.26
CA ASN A 153 7.81 11.43 -6.63
C ASN A 153 7.48 11.35 -5.14
N VAL A 154 8.48 11.51 -4.28
CA VAL A 154 8.35 11.29 -2.83
C VAL A 154 8.72 12.57 -2.09
N ASP A 155 7.72 13.15 -1.44
CA ASP A 155 7.82 14.24 -0.47
C ASP A 155 7.25 13.74 0.87
N ALA A 156 8.08 13.01 1.61
CA ALA A 156 7.71 12.37 2.85
C ALA A 156 8.83 12.49 3.89
N SER A 157 8.45 12.61 5.16
CA SER A 157 9.37 12.47 6.29
C SER A 157 9.68 10.99 6.49
N VAL A 158 10.96 10.64 6.45
CA VAL A 158 11.42 9.25 6.52
C VAL A 158 12.29 9.03 7.75
N SER A 159 11.94 8.01 8.53
CA SER A 159 12.75 7.45 9.61
C SER A 159 12.97 5.97 9.30
N THR A 160 14.25 5.59 9.13
CA THR A 160 14.62 4.19 8.95
C THR A 160 15.69 3.81 9.97
N ASN A 161 15.41 2.80 10.79
CA ASN A 161 16.40 2.24 11.72
C ASN A 161 17.24 1.13 11.07
N ARG A 162 17.63 1.31 9.80
CA ARG A 162 18.67 0.46 9.23
C ARG A 162 19.96 0.73 10.00
N ARG A 163 20.48 -0.32 10.66
CA ARG A 163 21.87 -0.35 11.09
C ARG A 163 22.75 -0.52 9.86
N ASP A 164 22.77 0.48 8.99
CA ASP A 164 23.75 0.53 7.91
C ASP A 164 25.06 0.95 8.55
N GLY A 165 25.95 -0.03 8.72
CA GLY A 165 27.34 0.25 9.03
C GLY A 165 27.91 1.20 7.98
N LEU A 166 28.36 2.37 8.44
CA LEU A 166 29.29 3.28 7.77
C LEU A 166 29.08 3.48 6.25
N GLN A 167 28.41 4.57 5.86
CA GLN A 167 28.99 5.43 4.82
C GLN A 167 28.89 6.90 5.22
N ARG A 168 30.08 7.45 5.43
CA ARG A 168 30.35 8.89 5.52
C ARG A 168 30.13 9.51 4.15
N TRP A 169 29.55 10.71 4.13
CA TRP A 169 29.96 11.78 3.24
C TRP A 169 30.46 12.92 4.12
#